data_AF-T2I986-F1
#
_entry.id   AF-T2I986-F1
#
_cell.length_a   1.000
_cell.length_b   1.000
_cell.length_c   1.000
_cell.angle_alpha   90.00
_cell.angle_beta   90.00
_cell.angle_gamma   90.00
#
_symmetry.space_group_name_H-M   'P 1'
#
loop_
_entity.id
_entity.type
_entity.pdbx_description
1 polymer ?
#
loop_
_entity_poly.entity_id
_entity_poly.type
_entity_poly.pdbx_seq_one_letter_code
_entity_poly.pdbx_strand_id
1 'polypeptide(L)'
;MQNIQDTFLKLGLKEDQVKIIENISNFRDYEKCISHGRLVISMRYHGVILSVKQGIPFISLAYENKMKEACNYSEMLDFNFDLTDDNLNKKQMLKSYELAYQNREAISKHLKNKLPILIGLWIKNNC
;
A
#
# COMPACT_ATOMS: atom_id res chain seq x y z
N MET A 1 6.47 -7.85 25.43
CA MET A 1 6.29 -7.75 23.96
C MET A 1 6.70 -6.35 23.57
N GLN A 2 7.69 -6.20 22.69
CA GLN A 2 8.10 -4.88 22.21
C GLN A 2 7.02 -4.35 21.26
N ASN A 3 6.53 -3.13 21.48
CA ASN A 3 5.52 -2.53 20.60
C ASN A 3 6.21 -2.16 19.27
N ILE A 4 5.50 -2.26 18.14
CA ILE A 4 6.02 -1.83 16.83
C ILE A 4 6.47 -0.35 16.85
N GLN A 5 5.84 0.48 17.69
CA GLN A 5 6.28 1.86 17.92
C GLN A 5 7.73 1.93 18.41
N ASP A 6 8.13 1.10 19.38
CA ASP A 6 9.49 1.07 19.92
C ASP A 6 10.53 0.76 18.83
N THR A 7 10.16 -0.09 17.87
CA THR A 7 11.01 -0.42 16.72
C THR A 7 11.24 0.81 15.85
N PHE A 8 10.19 1.60 15.54
CA PHE A 8 10.35 2.83 14.75
C PHE A 8 11.17 3.90 15.49
N LEU A 9 11.00 4.04 16.80
CA LEU A 9 11.78 4.97 17.60
C LEU A 9 13.27 4.59 17.61
N LYS A 10 13.58 3.30 17.76
CA LYS A 10 14.97 2.79 17.66
C LYS A 10 15.59 3.00 16.28
N LEU A 11 14.77 3.04 15.23
CA LEU A 11 15.20 3.35 13.86
C LEU A 11 15.36 4.86 13.61
N GLY A 12 15.12 5.71 14.61
CA GLY A 12 15.40 7.15 14.55
C GLY A 12 14.19 8.03 14.23
N LEU A 13 12.98 7.47 14.16
CA LEU A 13 11.76 8.29 14.09
C LEU A 13 11.45 8.88 15.46
N LYS A 14 10.87 10.08 15.48
CA LYS A 14 10.37 10.73 16.70
C LYS A 14 8.96 10.25 17.03
N GLU A 15 8.57 10.38 18.29
CA GLU A 15 7.22 9.98 18.75
C GLU A 15 6.09 10.71 18.01
N ASP A 16 6.26 12.00 17.71
CA ASP A 16 5.29 12.79 16.95
C ASP A 16 5.20 12.42 15.47
N GLN A 17 6.13 11.60 14.97
CA GLN A 17 6.15 11.08 13.60
C GLN A 17 5.55 9.67 13.48
N VAL A 18 5.26 9.00 14.60
CA VAL A 18 4.74 7.63 14.62
C VAL A 18 3.41 7.60 15.37
N LYS A 19 2.35 7.21 14.67
CA LYS A 19 1.03 7.05 15.28
C LYS A 19 0.48 5.67 15.01
N ILE A 20 0.20 4.92 16.09
CA ILE A 20 -0.58 3.69 16.01
C ILE A 20 -2.05 4.06 16.10
N ILE A 21 -2.86 3.56 15.16
CA ILE A 21 -4.30 3.76 15.13
C ILE A 21 -4.96 2.47 15.57
N GLU A 22 -5.37 2.39 16.83
CA GLU A 22 -5.96 1.18 17.42
C GLU A 22 -7.48 1.11 17.23
N ASN A 23 -8.14 2.26 17.07
CA ASN A 23 -9.59 2.37 16.96
C ASN A 23 -10.09 2.18 15.52
N ILE A 24 -9.73 1.06 14.88
CA ILE A 24 -10.28 0.64 13.59
C ILE A 24 -11.36 -0.40 13.84
N SER A 25 -12.61 0.05 13.89
CA SER A 25 -13.74 -0.81 14.26
C SER A 25 -14.36 -1.51 13.05
N ASN A 26 -14.24 -0.90 11.86
CA ASN A 26 -14.88 -1.37 10.65
C ASN A 26 -14.07 -0.99 9.40
N PHE A 27 -14.49 -1.52 8.26
CA PHE A 27 -13.87 -1.29 6.96
C PHE A 27 -13.80 0.19 6.55
N ARG A 28 -14.81 1.00 6.90
CA ARG A 28 -14.83 2.45 6.55
C ARG A 28 -13.77 3.22 7.32
N ASP A 29 -13.50 2.85 8.58
CA ASP A 29 -12.43 3.46 9.37
C ASP A 29 -11.07 3.19 8.75
N TYR A 30 -10.85 1.94 8.28
CA TYR A 30 -9.62 1.55 7.61
C TYR A 30 -9.43 2.28 6.28
N GLU A 31 -10.46 2.33 5.45
CA GLU A 31 -10.48 3.10 4.19
C GLU A 31 -10.22 4.59 4.43
N LYS A 32 -10.86 5.17 5.44
CA LYS A 32 -10.63 6.56 5.83
C LYS A 32 -9.17 6.80 6.20
N CYS A 33 -8.53 5.92 6.96
CA CYS A 33 -7.10 6.06 7.29
C CYS A 33 -6.23 6.06 6.03
N ILE A 34 -6.48 5.15 5.10
CA ILE A 34 -5.77 5.07 3.82
C ILE A 34 -5.93 6.37 3.02
N SER A 35 -7.14 6.93 2.98
CA SER A 35 -7.43 8.15 2.18
C SER A 35 -6.63 9.39 2.59
N HIS A 36 -6.12 9.45 3.83
CA HIS A 36 -5.29 10.55 4.31
C HIS A 36 -3.80 10.35 4.00
N GLY A 37 -3.41 9.16 3.53
CA GLY A 37 -2.03 8.85 3.20
C GLY A 37 -1.52 9.65 2.00
N ARG A 38 -0.23 10.01 2.01
CA ARG A 38 0.47 10.44 0.78
C ARG A 38 0.94 9.25 -0.06
N LEU A 39 1.28 8.15 0.63
CA LEU A 39 1.73 6.89 0.08
C LEU A 39 1.36 5.79 1.09
N VAL A 40 0.99 4.62 0.61
CA VAL A 40 0.71 3.44 1.44
C VAL A 40 1.72 2.34 1.17
N ILE A 41 2.34 1.79 2.21
CA ILE A 41 3.11 0.55 2.11
C ILE A 41 2.27 -0.54 2.77
N SER A 42 1.93 -1.60 2.03
CA SER A 42 1.05 -2.64 2.57
C SER A 42 1.50 -4.04 2.18
N MET A 43 1.46 -4.94 3.16
CA MET A 43 1.59 -6.37 2.95
C MET A 43 0.24 -7.04 2.65
N ARG A 44 -0.87 -6.37 2.92
CA ARG A 44 -2.21 -6.98 2.86
C ARG A 44 -2.93 -6.55 1.58
N TYR A 45 -3.63 -7.50 0.96
CA TYR A 45 -4.44 -7.27 -0.24
C TYR A 45 -5.36 -6.03 -0.14
N HIS A 46 -6.08 -5.87 0.98
CA HIS A 46 -7.00 -4.74 1.17
C HIS A 46 -6.28 -3.38 1.23
N GLY A 47 -5.05 -3.33 1.74
CA GLY A 47 -4.27 -2.09 1.70
C GLY A 47 -3.97 -1.67 0.26
N VAL A 48 -3.66 -2.62 -0.62
CA VAL A 48 -3.45 -2.37 -2.06
C VAL A 48 -4.74 -1.91 -2.73
N ILE A 49 -5.83 -2.68 -2.60
CA ILE A 49 -7.11 -2.38 -3.27
C ILE A 49 -7.67 -1.03 -2.83
N LEU A 50 -7.64 -0.73 -1.54
CA LEU A 50 -8.15 0.54 -1.03
C LEU A 50 -7.26 1.71 -1.41
N SER A 51 -5.95 1.51 -1.53
CA SER A 51 -5.06 2.54 -2.08
C SER A 51 -5.44 2.86 -3.52
N VAL A 52 -5.72 1.85 -4.35
CA VAL A 52 -6.22 2.09 -5.71
C VAL A 52 -7.55 2.84 -5.69
N LYS A 53 -8.52 2.40 -4.86
CA LYS A 53 -9.83 3.03 -4.72
C LYS A 53 -9.75 4.49 -4.32
N GLN A 54 -8.87 4.81 -3.37
CA GLN A 54 -8.67 6.18 -2.90
C GLN A 54 -7.74 6.99 -3.81
N GLY A 55 -7.15 6.38 -4.85
CA GLY A 55 -6.16 7.01 -5.72
C GLY A 55 -4.89 7.41 -4.95
N ILE A 56 -4.48 6.62 -3.97
CA ILE A 56 -3.27 6.86 -3.18
C ILE A 56 -2.15 5.97 -3.74
N PRO A 57 -0.98 6.52 -4.09
CA PRO A 57 0.18 5.72 -4.47
C PRO A 57 0.49 4.66 -3.41
N PHE A 58 0.89 3.47 -3.84
CA PHE A 58 1.21 2.41 -2.91
C PHE A 58 2.43 1.60 -3.32
N ILE A 59 3.01 0.93 -2.33
CA ILE A 59 4.00 -0.13 -2.49
C ILE A 59 3.40 -1.40 -1.89
N SER A 60 3.34 -2.44 -2.71
CA SER A 60 2.86 -3.76 -2.31
C SER A 60 4.04 -4.61 -1.85
N LEU A 61 3.92 -5.22 -0.67
CA LEU A 61 4.84 -6.20 -0.13
C LEU A 61 4.16 -7.57 -0.17
N ALA A 62 4.25 -8.25 -1.31
CA ALA A 62 3.52 -9.46 -1.59
C ALA A 62 4.22 -10.69 -0.98
N TYR A 63 3.48 -11.50 -0.24
CA TYR A 63 3.89 -12.86 0.15
C TYR A 63 2.93 -13.92 -0.42
N GLU A 64 1.89 -13.49 -1.15
CA GLU A 64 0.90 -14.30 -1.87
C GLU A 64 0.60 -13.64 -3.23
N ASN A 65 0.16 -14.43 -4.22
CA ASN A 65 -0.12 -13.95 -5.57
C ASN A 65 -1.23 -12.89 -5.65
N LYS A 66 -2.16 -12.85 -4.69
CA LYS A 66 -3.31 -11.92 -4.70
C LYS A 66 -2.88 -10.44 -4.75
N MET A 67 -1.80 -10.09 -4.05
CA MET A 67 -1.27 -8.72 -4.06
C MET A 67 -0.66 -8.38 -5.42
N LYS A 68 0.06 -9.33 -6.03
CA LYS A 68 0.64 -9.19 -7.37
C LYS A 68 -0.45 -9.02 -8.44
N GLU A 69 -1.54 -9.78 -8.35
CA GLU A 69 -2.71 -9.63 -9.23
C GLU A 69 -3.33 -8.23 -9.11
N ALA A 70 -3.53 -7.74 -7.89
CA ALA A 70 -4.03 -6.37 -7.67
C ALA A 70 -3.11 -5.30 -8.30
N CYS A 71 -1.79 -5.50 -8.21
CA CYS A 71 -0.81 -4.62 -8.85
C CYS A 71 -0.89 -4.70 -10.38
N ASN A 72 -1.08 -5.88 -10.96
CA ASN A 72 -1.28 -6.04 -12.41
C ASN A 72 -2.53 -5.30 -12.89
N TYR A 73 -3.67 -5.44 -12.20
CA TYR A 73 -4.91 -4.76 -12.59
C TYR A 73 -4.85 -3.23 -12.47
N SER A 74 -4.01 -2.73 -11.57
CA SER A 74 -3.76 -1.30 -11.43
C SER A 74 -2.61 -0.79 -12.31
N GLU A 75 -1.95 -1.66 -13.08
CA GLU A 75 -0.73 -1.36 -13.85
C GLU A 75 0.39 -0.77 -12.96
N MET A 76 0.53 -1.29 -11.75
CA MET A 76 1.49 -0.86 -10.73
C MET A 76 2.43 -1.99 -10.30
N LEU A 77 2.72 -2.95 -11.20
CA LEU A 77 3.57 -4.10 -10.89
C LEU A 77 4.99 -3.69 -10.47
N ASP A 78 5.51 -2.57 -11.00
CA ASP A 78 6.83 -2.01 -10.63
C ASP A 78 6.92 -1.57 -9.15
N PHE A 79 5.78 -1.46 -8.47
CA PHE A 79 5.67 -1.15 -7.05
C PHE A 79 5.35 -2.38 -6.20
N ASN A 80 5.38 -3.59 -6.78
CA ASN A 80 5.18 -4.85 -6.08
C ASN A 80 6.51 -5.55 -5.78
N PHE A 81 6.78 -5.76 -4.50
CA PHE A 81 7.94 -6.51 -4.02
C PHE A 81 7.51 -7.86 -3.47
N ASP A 82 8.02 -8.93 -4.05
CA ASP A 82 7.81 -10.29 -3.58
C ASP A 82 8.73 -10.56 -2.38
N LEU A 83 8.14 -10.79 -1.21
CA LEU A 83 8.85 -11.10 0.02
C LEU A 83 9.35 -12.54 0.08
N THR A 84 8.94 -13.39 -0.86
CA THR A 84 9.44 -14.76 -1.01
C THR A 84 10.63 -14.86 -1.97
N ASP A 85 11.00 -13.76 -2.63
CA ASP A 85 12.18 -13.67 -3.50
C ASP A 85 13.44 -13.37 -2.67
N ASP A 86 14.39 -14.31 -2.70
CA ASP A 86 15.70 -14.16 -2.03
C ASP A 86 16.53 -12.99 -2.61
N ASN A 87 16.19 -12.46 -3.77
CA ASN A 87 16.86 -11.34 -4.42
C ASN A 87 16.27 -9.96 -4.05
N LEU A 88 15.37 -9.90 -3.06
CA LEU A 88 14.75 -8.65 -2.63
C LEU A 88 15.80 -7.59 -2.28
N ASN A 89 15.75 -6.47 -2.99
CA ASN A 89 16.79 -5.44 -2.91
C ASN A 89 16.28 -4.15 -2.27
N LYS A 90 16.85 -3.79 -1.11
CA LYS A 90 16.59 -2.52 -0.41
C LYS A 90 16.75 -1.30 -1.31
N LYS A 91 17.74 -1.27 -2.20
CA LYS A 91 17.99 -0.14 -3.12
C LYS A 91 16.83 0.03 -4.11
N GLN A 92 16.26 -1.06 -4.61
CA GLN A 92 15.11 -1.02 -5.51
C GLN A 92 13.87 -0.53 -4.76
N MET A 93 13.64 -1.01 -3.52
CA MET A 93 12.52 -0.55 -2.68
C MET A 93 12.59 0.95 -2.40
N LEU A 94 13.77 1.47 -2.05
CA LEU A 94 13.98 2.90 -1.83
C LEU A 94 13.71 3.72 -3.08
N LYS A 95 14.18 3.24 -4.24
CA LYS A 95 13.91 3.89 -5.53
C LYS A 95 12.41 3.92 -5.84
N SER A 96 11.69 2.82 -5.64
CA SER A 96 10.23 2.78 -5.86
C SER A 96 9.48 3.68 -4.88
N TYR A 97 9.94 3.80 -3.63
CA TYR A 97 9.42 4.78 -2.67
C TYR A 97 9.60 6.21 -3.16
N GLU A 98 10.81 6.60 -3.57
CA GLU A 98 11.08 7.94 -4.08
C GLU A 98 10.22 8.25 -5.31
N LEU A 99 10.13 7.32 -6.27
CA LEU A 99 9.31 7.46 -7.47
C LEU A 99 7.83 7.62 -7.14
N ALA A 100 7.29 6.79 -6.24
CA ALA A 100 5.89 6.86 -5.84
C ALA A 100 5.56 8.16 -5.10
N TYR A 101 6.49 8.61 -4.24
CA TYR A 101 6.33 9.83 -3.46
C TYR A 101 6.42 11.09 -4.33
N GLN A 102 7.41 11.16 -5.24
CA GLN A 102 7.62 12.31 -6.14
C GLN A 102 6.53 12.42 -7.21
N ASN A 103 6.04 11.29 -7.74
CA ASN A 103 5.05 11.26 -8.82
C ASN A 103 3.61 11.07 -8.30
N ARG A 104 3.36 11.44 -7.04
CA ARG A 104 2.08 11.21 -6.34
C ARG A 104 0.86 11.59 -7.17
N GLU A 105 0.84 12.79 -7.74
CA GLU A 105 -0.33 13.30 -8.49
C GLU A 105 -0.59 12.50 -9.77
N ALA A 106 0.47 12.17 -10.51
CA ALA A 106 0.37 11.39 -11.74
C ALA A 106 -0.16 9.98 -11.44
N ILE A 107 0.40 9.33 -10.42
CA ILE A 107 -0.05 8.01 -9.97
C ILE A 107 -1.49 8.07 -9.44
N SER A 108 -1.85 9.09 -8.67
CA SER A 108 -3.21 9.26 -8.16
C SER A 108 -4.24 9.32 -9.30
N LYS A 109 -3.95 10.13 -10.33
CA LYS A 109 -4.80 10.23 -11.52
C LYS A 109 -4.91 8.90 -12.26
N HIS A 110 -3.79 8.20 -12.43
CA HIS A 110 -3.74 6.88 -13.05
C HIS A 110 -4.63 5.87 -12.30
N LEU A 111 -4.46 5.75 -10.98
CA LEU A 111 -5.19 4.81 -10.15
C LEU A 111 -6.71 5.04 -10.18
N LYS A 112 -7.14 6.31 -10.16
CA LYS A 112 -8.57 6.66 -10.28
C LYS A 112 -9.18 6.19 -11.61
N ASN A 113 -8.41 6.17 -12.69
CA ASN A 113 -8.87 5.66 -13.98
C ASN A 113 -8.97 4.13 -14.01
N LYS A 114 -8.23 3.41 -13.15
CA LYS A 114 -8.27 1.94 -13.07
C LYS A 114 -9.34 1.41 -12.12
N LEU A 115 -9.96 2.28 -11.32
CA LEU A 115 -10.97 1.89 -10.34
C LEU A 115 -12.15 1.07 -10.90
N PRO A 116 -12.74 1.39 -12.07
CA PRO A 116 -13.86 0.60 -12.61
C PRO A 116 -13.49 -0.86 -12.90
N ILE A 117 -12.25 -1.09 -13.35
CA ILE A 117 -11.73 -2.43 -13.68
C ILE A 117 -11.58 -3.26 -12.41
N LEU A 118 -11.02 -2.65 -11.36
CA LEU A 118 -10.78 -3.31 -10.08
C LEU A 118 -12.07 -3.61 -9.30
N ILE A 119 -13.06 -2.71 -9.32
CA ILE A 119 -14.36 -2.97 -8.69
C ILE A 119 -15.07 -4.15 -9.37
N GLY A 120 -15.05 -4.22 -10.70
CA GLY A 120 -15.65 -5.34 -11.43
C GLY A 120 -15.04 -6.70 -11.08
N LEU A 121 -13.74 -6.73 -10.78
CA LEU A 121 -13.03 -7.95 -10.39
C LEU A 121 -13.20 -8.29 -8.90
N TRP A 122 -13.20 -7.29 -8.02
CA TRP A 122 -13.44 -7.50 -6.60
C TRP A 122 -14.83 -8.09 -6.33
N ILE A 123 -15.85 -7.57 -7.02
CA ILE A 123 -17.23 -8.08 -6.96
C ILE A 123 -17.26 -9.55 -7.44
N LYS A 124 -16.64 -9.88 -8.58
CA LYS A 124 -16.63 -11.26 -9.11
C LYS A 124 -15.98 -12.29 -8.20
N ASN A 125 -15.02 -11.87 -7.36
CA ASN A 125 -14.22 -12.79 -6.54
C ASN A 125 -14.66 -12.83 -5.06
N ASN A 126 -15.57 -11.95 -4.63
CA ASN A 126 -15.96 -11.81 -3.23
C ASN A 126 -17.48 -11.63 -3.01
N CYS A 127 -18.30 -11.68 -4.06
CA CYS A 127 -19.76 -11.73 -4.02
C CYS A 127 -20.26 -12.90 -4.85
#